data_AF-A0A662HYQ4-F1
#
_entry.id   AF-A0A662HYQ4-F1
#
_cell.length_a   1.000
_cell.length_b   1.000
_cell.length_c   1.000
_cell.angle_alpha   90.00
_cell.angle_beta   90.00
_cell.angle_gamma   90.00
#
_symmetry.space_group_name_H-M   'P 1'
#
loop_
_entity.id
_entity.type
_entity.pdbx_description
1 polymer ?
#
loop_
_entity_poly.entity_id
_entity_poly.type
_entity_poly.pdbx_seq_one_letter_code
_entity_poly.pdbx_strand_id
1 'polypeptide(L)'
;MKKFRLKVYVRGAAVLQPSGEVRKLDHRLFTYRKIVRGKLMYTPIPPASLRGALRHAAYIAARVLGENYSEAYVSLFGSDPRLGEGRDTPVTRRGKIVVTLEEGLTLEELRKLTEVRPRISIDARYGTVRERALMFYEAISEVKDSNGLKPLVYSIDFIEEPTEEELRLFRAAIGLLRGWGIGGLSSLGFGLVERIECEEV
;
A
#
# COMPACT_ATOMS: atom_id res chain seq x y z
N MET A 1 21.18 13.49 -2.05
CA MET A 1 19.81 13.09 -1.70
C MET A 1 19.29 12.21 -2.82
N LYS A 2 19.36 10.89 -2.59
CA LYS A 2 18.93 9.89 -3.55
C LYS A 2 17.40 9.85 -3.66
N LYS A 3 16.89 9.74 -4.88
CA LYS A 3 15.46 9.68 -5.18
C LYS A 3 15.18 8.50 -6.10
N PHE A 4 14.07 7.80 -5.85
CA PHE A 4 13.60 6.75 -6.73
C PHE A 4 12.16 7.02 -7.16
N ARG A 5 11.87 6.74 -8.42
CA ARG A 5 10.52 6.70 -8.95
C ARG A 5 10.07 5.24 -8.97
N LEU A 6 8.94 4.98 -8.31
CA LEU A 6 8.30 3.66 -8.25
C LEU A 6 7.00 3.69 -9.04
N LYS A 7 6.89 2.84 -10.05
CA LYS A 7 5.62 2.56 -10.76
C LYS A 7 5.07 1.24 -10.23
N VAL A 8 3.90 1.29 -9.62
CA VAL A 8 3.25 0.14 -8.98
C VAL A 8 2.01 -0.24 -9.77
N TYR A 9 2.00 -1.44 -10.33
CA TYR A 9 0.89 -1.99 -11.10
C TYR A 9 0.09 -2.92 -10.20
N VAL A 10 -1.16 -2.58 -9.91
CA VAL A 10 -2.00 -3.32 -8.95
C VAL A 10 -3.31 -3.81 -9.57
N ARG A 11 -3.78 -4.97 -9.11
CA ARG A 11 -5.13 -5.47 -9.42
C ARG A 11 -6.15 -4.88 -8.46
N GLY A 12 -6.87 -3.88 -8.96
CA GLY A 12 -7.88 -3.17 -8.19
C GLY A 12 -7.35 -2.63 -6.86
N ALA A 13 -8.23 -2.11 -6.02
CA ALA A 13 -7.88 -1.70 -4.66
C ALA A 13 -9.13 -1.52 -3.79
N ALA A 14 -9.02 -1.86 -2.51
CA ALA A 14 -10.09 -1.68 -1.54
C ALA A 14 -9.51 -1.25 -0.19
N VAL A 15 -9.13 0.02 -0.08
CA VAL A 15 -8.83 0.65 1.21
C VAL A 15 -10.13 1.25 1.72
N LEU A 16 -10.67 0.71 2.81
CA LEU A 16 -12.04 0.98 3.24
C LEU A 16 -12.09 1.88 4.48
N GLN A 17 -13.12 2.71 4.54
CA GLN A 17 -13.53 3.46 5.73
C GLN A 17 -15.03 3.26 5.97
N PRO A 18 -15.51 3.32 7.24
CA PRO A 18 -16.94 3.23 7.52
C PRO A 18 -17.72 4.29 6.75
N SER A 19 -18.89 3.90 6.24
CA SER A 19 -19.83 4.80 5.57
C SER A 19 -20.83 5.39 6.57
N GLY A 20 -21.21 6.65 6.36
CA GLY A 20 -22.32 7.27 7.08
C GLY A 20 -23.70 6.95 6.49
N GLU A 21 -23.77 6.26 5.35
CA GLU A 21 -25.03 5.91 4.71
C GLU A 21 -25.66 4.66 5.33
N VAL A 22 -26.79 4.85 6.00
CA VAL A 22 -27.57 3.75 6.57
C VAL A 22 -28.17 2.90 5.45
N ARG A 23 -27.85 1.59 5.43
CA ARG A 23 -28.43 0.54 4.57
C ARG A 23 -28.17 0.62 3.06
N LYS A 24 -27.28 1.50 2.58
CA LYS A 24 -26.87 1.56 1.16
C LYS A 24 -25.45 1.07 0.93
N LEU A 25 -24.55 1.42 1.83
CA LEU A 25 -23.13 1.15 1.70
C LEU A 25 -22.56 1.09 3.12
N ASP A 26 -21.99 -0.05 3.50
CA ASP A 26 -21.39 -0.22 4.83
C ASP A 26 -20.00 0.42 4.88
N HIS A 27 -19.24 0.29 3.79
CA HIS A 27 -17.88 0.82 3.69
C HIS A 27 -17.67 1.57 2.39
N ARG A 28 -17.09 2.76 2.50
CA ARG A 28 -16.65 3.56 1.34
C ARG A 28 -15.19 3.34 1.06
N LEU A 29 -14.79 3.57 -0.19
CA LEU A 29 -13.41 3.59 -0.58
C LEU A 29 -12.77 4.86 -0.01
N PHE A 30 -11.70 4.68 0.75
CA PHE A 30 -10.79 5.75 1.09
C PHE A 30 -9.90 6.05 -0.12
N THR A 31 -9.93 7.30 -0.58
CA THR A 31 -9.08 7.78 -1.67
C THR A 31 -8.17 8.87 -1.17
N TYR A 32 -6.86 8.68 -1.30
CA TYR A 32 -5.89 9.73 -1.05
C TYR A 32 -5.90 10.71 -2.22
N ARG A 33 -5.86 12.02 -1.93
CA ARG A 33 -5.81 13.09 -2.94
C ARG A 33 -4.59 13.98 -2.72
N LYS A 34 -3.95 14.40 -3.81
CA LYS A 34 -2.80 15.31 -3.79
C LYS A 34 -2.78 16.15 -5.06
N ILE A 35 -2.41 17.42 -4.94
CA ILE A 35 -2.11 18.26 -6.10
C ILE A 35 -0.70 17.89 -6.59
N VAL A 36 -0.60 17.44 -7.84
CA VAL A 36 0.67 17.16 -8.50
C VAL A 36 0.74 17.96 -9.80
N ARG A 37 1.78 18.80 -9.93
CA ARG A 37 1.99 19.68 -11.10
C ARG A 37 0.75 20.50 -11.47
N GLY A 38 0.07 21.06 -10.45
CA GLY A 38 -1.14 21.88 -10.62
C GLY A 38 -2.44 21.11 -10.88
N LYS A 39 -2.41 19.78 -10.93
CA LYS A 39 -3.60 18.94 -11.14
C LYS A 39 -3.93 18.13 -9.89
N LEU A 40 -5.21 18.05 -9.53
CA LEU A 40 -5.67 17.20 -8.42
C LEU A 40 -5.69 15.73 -8.87
N MET A 41 -4.87 14.91 -8.24
CA MET A 41 -4.74 13.48 -8.51
C MET A 41 -5.25 12.67 -7.31
N TYR A 42 -5.73 11.46 -7.60
CA TYR A 42 -6.29 10.53 -6.63
C TYR A 42 -5.54 9.20 -6.68
N THR A 43 -5.44 8.49 -5.56
CA THR A 43 -4.95 7.11 -5.54
C THR A 43 -5.75 6.30 -4.52
N PRO A 44 -6.14 5.06 -4.85
CA PRO A 44 -6.72 4.15 -3.89
C PRO A 44 -5.67 3.49 -2.98
N ILE A 45 -4.38 3.64 -3.29
CA ILE A 45 -3.27 3.19 -2.45
C ILE A 45 -2.57 4.43 -1.91
N PRO A 46 -2.85 4.83 -0.66
CA PRO A 46 -2.19 5.97 -0.06
C PRO A 46 -0.67 5.75 0.04
N PRO A 47 0.15 6.81 -0.08
CA PRO A 47 1.60 6.71 0.13
C PRO A 47 1.99 6.04 1.45
N ALA A 48 1.19 6.25 2.51
CA ALA A 48 1.38 5.60 3.81
C ALA A 48 1.16 4.07 3.75
N SER A 49 0.18 3.60 2.97
CA SER A 49 -0.07 2.17 2.77
C SER A 49 1.06 1.51 2.00
N LEU A 50 1.58 2.17 0.95
CA LEU A 50 2.77 1.70 0.23
C LEU A 50 4.01 1.68 1.14
N ARG A 51 4.24 2.73 1.94
CA ARG A 51 5.32 2.77 2.94
C ARG A 51 5.19 1.64 3.96
N GLY A 52 3.98 1.36 4.42
CA GLY A 52 3.69 0.25 5.34
C GLY A 52 3.98 -1.11 4.72
N ALA A 53 3.60 -1.33 3.45
CA ALA A 53 3.92 -2.54 2.71
C ALA A 53 5.43 -2.71 2.52
N LEU A 54 6.13 -1.65 2.09
CA LEU A 54 7.60 -1.64 1.98
C LEU A 54 8.28 -1.96 3.31
N ARG A 55 7.80 -1.36 4.40
CA ARG A 55 8.30 -1.64 5.75
C ARG A 55 8.10 -3.10 6.13
N HIS A 56 6.95 -3.70 5.83
CA HIS A 56 6.72 -5.10 6.13
C HIS A 56 7.61 -6.02 5.29
N ALA A 57 7.72 -5.75 3.99
CA ALA A 57 8.61 -6.48 3.10
C ALA A 57 10.09 -6.37 3.54
N ALA A 58 10.54 -5.17 3.92
CA ALA A 58 11.89 -4.94 4.42
C ALA A 58 12.16 -5.69 5.72
N TYR A 59 11.19 -5.76 6.63
CA TYR A 59 11.32 -6.55 7.86
C TYR A 59 11.54 -8.04 7.57
N ILE A 60 10.86 -8.59 6.55
CA ILE A 60 11.07 -9.97 6.11
C ILE A 60 12.46 -10.11 5.47
N ALA A 61 12.80 -9.22 4.53
CA ALA A 61 14.09 -9.24 3.85
C ALA A 61 15.26 -9.16 4.86
N ALA A 62 15.19 -8.28 5.85
CA ALA A 62 16.23 -8.10 6.86
C ALA A 62 16.53 -9.38 7.67
N ARG A 63 15.55 -10.29 7.79
CA ARG A 63 15.71 -11.57 8.50
C ARG A 63 16.18 -12.70 7.61
N VAL A 64 15.95 -12.61 6.31
CA VAL A 64 16.30 -13.65 5.33
C VAL A 64 17.69 -13.41 4.74
N LEU A 65 18.15 -12.16 4.66
CA LEU A 65 19.44 -11.80 4.07
C LEU A 65 20.68 -12.24 4.89
N GLY A 66 20.51 -12.89 6.05
CA GLY A 66 21.58 -13.55 6.82
C GLY A 66 22.55 -12.62 7.56
N GLU A 67 22.76 -11.39 7.08
CA GLU A 67 23.47 -10.32 7.79
C GLU A 67 22.49 -9.54 8.69
N ASN A 68 22.97 -8.91 9.77
CA ASN A 68 22.09 -8.17 10.68
C ASN A 68 21.63 -6.83 10.09
N TYR A 69 20.65 -6.85 9.19
CA TYR A 69 20.03 -5.67 8.57
C TYR A 69 19.09 -4.89 9.52
N SER A 70 19.07 -5.22 10.82
CA SER A 70 18.15 -4.58 11.78
C SER A 70 18.40 -3.07 11.90
N GLU A 71 19.66 -2.64 11.88
CA GLU A 71 20.02 -1.21 11.94
C GLU A 71 19.59 -0.48 10.66
N ALA A 72 19.89 -1.04 9.49
CA ALA A 72 19.45 -0.51 8.19
C ALA A 72 17.92 -0.41 8.13
N TYR A 73 17.20 -1.42 8.62
CA TYR A 73 15.74 -1.42 8.70
C TYR A 73 15.20 -0.26 9.56
N VAL A 74 15.70 -0.13 10.79
CA VAL A 74 15.28 0.95 11.71
C VAL A 74 15.64 2.31 11.16
N SER A 75 16.80 2.44 10.52
CA SER A 75 17.24 3.68 9.86
C SER A 75 16.30 4.09 8.73
N LEU A 76 15.91 3.16 7.85
CA LEU A 76 15.01 3.44 6.73
C LEU A 76 13.57 3.76 7.15
N PHE A 77 13.01 2.99 8.08
CA PHE A 77 11.56 3.00 8.37
C PHE A 77 11.19 3.59 9.73
N GLY A 78 12.18 3.85 10.58
CA GLY A 78 12.02 4.34 11.95
C GLY A 78 11.75 3.23 12.95
N SER A 79 11.46 3.61 14.20
CA SER A 79 11.20 2.67 15.28
C SER A 79 10.07 1.68 14.95
N ASP A 80 10.22 0.43 15.39
CA ASP A 80 9.23 -0.63 15.24
C ASP A 80 8.90 -1.28 16.58
N PRO A 81 7.62 -1.29 17.00
CA PRO A 81 7.21 -1.96 18.24
C PRO A 81 7.59 -3.45 18.28
N ARG A 82 7.72 -4.10 17.12
CA ARG A 82 8.12 -5.52 17.01
C ARG A 82 9.60 -5.77 17.34
N LEU A 83 10.41 -4.71 17.44
CA LEU A 83 11.84 -4.78 17.74
C LEU A 83 12.17 -4.30 19.17
N GLY A 84 11.17 -3.87 19.95
CA GLY A 84 11.39 -3.45 21.33
C GLY A 84 11.47 -4.63 22.31
N GLU A 85 12.45 -4.61 23.21
CA GLU A 85 12.61 -5.60 24.29
C GLU A 85 11.86 -5.22 25.59
N GLY A 86 10.97 -4.23 25.59
CA GLY A 86 10.31 -3.74 26.82
C GLY A 86 9.01 -2.98 26.63
N ARG A 87 8.30 -2.73 27.75
CA ARG A 87 7.01 -2.01 27.84
C ARG A 87 7.13 -0.49 27.69
N ASP A 88 8.34 0.05 27.58
CA ASP A 88 8.55 1.49 27.43
C ASP A 88 8.25 1.93 26.00
N THR A 89 7.53 3.04 25.87
CA THR A 89 7.19 3.63 24.57
C THR A 89 8.50 3.96 23.84
N PRO A 90 8.84 3.30 22.73
CA PRO A 90 10.12 3.51 22.08
C PRO A 90 10.22 4.95 21.63
N VAL A 91 11.36 5.61 21.91
CA VAL A 91 11.71 6.91 21.34
C VAL A 91 11.47 6.82 19.83
N THR A 92 10.52 7.60 19.31
CA THR A 92 10.09 7.51 17.91
C THR A 92 11.17 8.09 17.00
N ARG A 93 12.14 7.27 16.61
CA ARG A 93 13.09 7.61 15.55
C ARG A 93 12.31 7.67 14.24
N ARG A 94 12.38 8.82 13.56
CA ARG A 94 11.84 8.98 12.21
C ARG A 94 12.72 8.22 11.22
N GLY A 95 12.11 7.45 10.33
CA GLY A 95 12.84 6.75 9.27
C GLY A 95 13.22 7.68 8.11
N LYS A 96 14.27 7.30 7.37
CA LYS A 96 14.78 8.07 6.23
C LYS A 96 13.83 8.14 5.02
N ILE A 97 12.97 7.14 4.83
CA ILE A 97 12.11 7.03 3.64
C ILE A 97 10.84 7.87 3.78
N VAL A 98 10.65 8.76 2.79
CA VAL A 98 9.40 9.48 2.53
C VAL A 98 8.81 8.99 1.21
N VAL A 99 7.53 8.62 1.24
CA VAL A 99 6.79 8.16 0.05
C VAL A 99 5.79 9.24 -0.32
N THR A 100 5.79 9.67 -1.58
CA THR A 100 4.82 10.66 -2.07
C THR A 100 4.20 10.25 -3.40
N LEU A 101 2.94 10.63 -3.63
CA LEU A 101 2.28 10.40 -4.92
C LEU A 101 2.83 11.40 -5.97
N GLU A 102 3.22 10.89 -7.13
CA GLU A 102 3.67 11.65 -8.31
C GLU A 102 2.64 11.55 -9.46
N GLU A 103 2.00 10.40 -9.64
CA GLU A 103 0.97 10.21 -10.65
C GLU A 103 -0.05 9.18 -10.17
N GLY A 104 -1.33 9.47 -10.39
CA GLY A 104 -2.43 8.60 -9.98
C GLY A 104 -3.57 8.62 -10.99
N LEU A 105 -4.79 8.59 -10.46
CA LEU A 105 -6.03 8.66 -11.21
C LEU A 105 -6.56 10.09 -11.24
N THR A 106 -7.15 10.46 -12.36
CA THR A 106 -8.06 11.61 -12.44
C THR A 106 -9.37 11.30 -11.71
N LEU A 107 -10.16 12.33 -11.40
CA LEU A 107 -11.49 12.14 -10.80
C LEU A 107 -12.42 11.34 -11.71
N GLU A 108 -12.32 11.53 -13.02
CA GLU A 108 -13.12 10.80 -14.01
C GLU A 108 -12.78 9.32 -14.03
N GLU A 109 -11.48 8.98 -14.10
CA GLU A 109 -11.01 7.59 -14.00
C GLU A 109 -11.45 6.95 -12.68
N LEU A 110 -11.27 7.66 -11.55
CA LEU A 110 -11.67 7.18 -10.24
C LEU A 110 -13.16 6.82 -10.21
N ARG A 111 -14.04 7.72 -10.68
CA ARG A 111 -15.49 7.48 -10.71
C ARG A 111 -15.86 6.31 -11.62
N LYS A 112 -15.23 6.21 -12.79
CA LYS A 112 -15.47 5.12 -13.75
C LYS A 112 -15.09 3.75 -13.20
N LEU A 113 -14.04 3.69 -12.38
CA LEU A 113 -13.49 2.44 -11.83
C LEU A 113 -14.07 2.06 -10.47
N THR A 114 -14.74 3.00 -9.79
CA THR A 114 -15.33 2.72 -8.49
C THR A 114 -16.61 1.91 -8.68
N GLU A 115 -16.67 0.75 -8.04
CA GLU A 115 -17.81 -0.15 -8.07
C GLU A 115 -18.23 -0.52 -6.65
N VAL A 116 -19.53 -0.80 -6.47
CA VAL A 116 -20.06 -1.31 -5.20
C VAL A 116 -20.15 -2.83 -5.28
N ARG A 117 -19.47 -3.52 -4.37
CA ARG A 117 -19.47 -4.98 -4.30
C ARG A 117 -20.24 -5.48 -3.08
N PRO A 118 -21.20 -6.41 -3.28
CA PRO A 118 -21.81 -7.12 -2.17
C PRO A 118 -20.86 -8.19 -1.62
N ARG A 119 -20.98 -8.50 -0.34
CA ARG A 119 -20.32 -9.60 0.34
C ARG A 119 -21.25 -10.20 1.37
N ILE A 120 -21.19 -11.52 1.51
CA ILE A 120 -21.83 -12.27 2.59
C ILE A 120 -20.78 -12.99 3.43
N SER A 121 -21.17 -13.35 4.66
CA SER A 121 -20.43 -14.28 5.51
C SER A 121 -21.24 -15.55 5.68
N ILE A 122 -20.61 -16.68 5.36
CA ILE A 122 -21.22 -18.00 5.44
C ILE A 122 -20.81 -18.65 6.77
N ASP A 123 -21.77 -19.25 7.46
CA ASP A 123 -21.50 -20.17 8.55
C ASP A 123 -21.00 -21.51 7.99
N ALA A 124 -19.70 -21.76 8.14
CA ALA A 124 -19.06 -22.97 7.62
C ALA A 124 -19.61 -24.27 8.24
N ARG A 125 -20.22 -24.23 9.43
CA ARG A 125 -20.77 -25.43 10.09
C ARG A 125 -22.08 -25.88 9.45
N TYR A 126 -22.91 -24.93 9.04
CA TYR A 126 -24.27 -25.20 8.56
C TYR A 126 -24.48 -24.89 7.07
N GLY A 127 -23.50 -24.26 6.41
CA GLY A 127 -23.61 -23.82 5.02
C GLY A 127 -24.61 -22.68 4.82
N THR A 128 -25.02 -22.00 5.89
CA THR A 128 -26.05 -20.95 5.85
C THR A 128 -25.43 -19.56 5.87
N VAL A 129 -26.15 -18.56 5.35
CA VAL A 129 -25.75 -17.15 5.48
C VAL A 129 -25.98 -16.71 6.92
N ARG A 130 -24.96 -16.11 7.55
CA ARG A 130 -25.10 -15.57 8.92
C ARG A 130 -26.10 -14.42 8.95
N GLU A 131 -26.77 -14.21 10.08
CA GLU A 131 -27.62 -13.03 10.26
C GLU A 131 -26.80 -11.75 10.09
N ARG A 132 -27.38 -10.76 9.39
CA ARG A 132 -26.75 -9.44 9.10
C ARG A 132 -25.39 -9.54 8.40
N ALA A 133 -25.20 -10.59 7.60
CA ALA A 133 -23.93 -10.85 6.93
C ALA A 133 -23.76 -10.15 5.59
N LEU A 134 -24.85 -9.63 5.00
CA LEU A 134 -24.79 -8.86 3.77
C LEU A 134 -24.15 -7.51 4.03
N MET A 135 -23.03 -7.26 3.37
CA MET A 135 -22.29 -6.02 3.41
C MET A 135 -22.07 -5.50 1.99
N PHE A 136 -22.12 -4.21 1.80
CA PHE A 136 -21.75 -3.52 0.57
C PHE A 136 -20.52 -2.66 0.83
N TYR A 137 -19.54 -2.73 -0.06
CA TYR A 137 -18.36 -1.89 0.01
C TYR A 137 -17.93 -1.39 -1.37
N GLU A 138 -17.36 -0.20 -1.42
CA GLU A 138 -16.75 0.34 -2.63
C GLU A 138 -15.36 -0.27 -2.86
N ALA A 139 -15.05 -0.59 -4.10
CA ALA A 139 -13.73 -1.02 -4.55
C ALA A 139 -13.38 -0.33 -5.87
N ILE A 140 -12.08 -0.28 -6.18
CA ILE A 140 -11.58 0.10 -7.50
C ILE A 140 -11.35 -1.17 -8.31
N SER A 141 -11.95 -1.24 -9.49
CA SER A 141 -11.63 -2.23 -10.52
C SER A 141 -10.23 -1.97 -11.11
N GLU A 142 -9.65 -2.96 -11.80
CA GLU A 142 -8.33 -2.82 -12.43
C GLU A 142 -8.23 -1.56 -13.32
N VAL A 143 -7.24 -0.71 -13.05
CA VAL A 143 -6.97 0.47 -13.88
C VAL A 143 -6.25 0.01 -15.13
N LYS A 144 -6.90 0.08 -16.30
CA LYS A 144 -6.30 -0.31 -17.58
C LYS A 144 -6.23 0.87 -18.54
N ASP A 145 -5.13 0.95 -19.28
CA ASP A 145 -4.96 1.78 -20.47
C ASP A 145 -4.81 0.90 -21.73
N SER A 146 -4.51 1.50 -22.88
CA SER A 146 -4.33 0.79 -24.15
C SER A 146 -3.19 -0.25 -24.13
N ASN A 147 -2.28 -0.17 -23.15
CA ASN A 147 -1.10 -1.01 -23.03
C ASN A 147 -1.18 -2.00 -21.84
N GLY A 148 -2.33 -2.11 -21.18
CA GLY A 148 -2.55 -3.02 -20.06
C GLY A 148 -2.83 -2.29 -18.76
N LEU A 149 -2.23 -2.72 -17.65
CA LEU A 149 -2.43 -2.06 -16.36
C LEU A 149 -1.73 -0.70 -16.35
N LYS A 150 -2.45 0.35 -15.93
CA LYS A 150 -1.88 1.68 -15.68
C LYS A 150 -1.21 1.68 -14.29
N PRO A 151 0.03 2.18 -14.16
CA PRO A 151 0.69 2.24 -12.87
C PRO A 151 0.19 3.41 -12.01
N LEU A 152 0.23 3.20 -10.69
CA LEU A 152 0.26 4.29 -9.72
C LEU A 152 1.73 4.65 -9.47
N VAL A 153 2.09 5.93 -9.60
CA VAL A 153 3.48 6.37 -9.57
C VAL A 153 3.77 7.14 -8.29
N TYR A 154 4.81 6.70 -7.59
CA TYR A 154 5.25 7.28 -6.33
C TYR A 154 6.71 7.71 -6.43
N SER A 155 7.04 8.76 -5.70
CA SER A 155 8.42 9.10 -5.35
C SER A 155 8.78 8.47 -4.02
N ILE A 156 10.01 7.95 -3.94
CA ILE A 156 10.68 7.54 -2.72
C ILE A 156 11.88 8.47 -2.54
N ASP A 157 11.76 9.37 -1.57
CA ASP A 157 12.78 10.35 -1.23
C ASP A 157 13.48 9.91 0.06
N PHE A 158 14.81 9.92 0.05
CA PHE A 158 15.63 9.68 1.23
C PHE A 158 16.04 11.03 1.84
N ILE A 159 15.63 11.29 3.08
CA ILE A 159 15.94 12.57 3.77
C ILE A 159 17.42 12.73 4.12
N GLU A 160 18.16 11.62 4.15
CA GLU A 160 19.61 11.51 4.34
C GLU A 160 20.16 10.55 3.29
N GLU A 161 21.44 10.67 2.91
CA GLU A 161 22.03 9.77 1.93
C GLU A 161 22.01 8.32 2.45
N PRO A 162 21.43 7.37 1.69
CA PRO A 162 21.36 5.99 2.14
C PRO A 162 22.70 5.27 1.98
N THR A 163 23.02 4.38 2.91
CA THR A 163 24.17 3.47 2.77
C THR A 163 23.88 2.38 1.73
N GLU A 164 24.92 1.67 1.27
CA GLU A 164 24.74 0.55 0.33
C GLU A 164 23.91 -0.60 0.95
N GLU A 165 24.05 -0.85 2.24
CA GLU A 165 23.22 -1.83 2.96
C GLU A 165 21.74 -1.41 3.00
N GLU A 166 21.47 -0.13 3.27
CA GLU A 166 20.13 0.44 3.24
C GLU A 166 19.52 0.33 1.82
N LEU A 167 20.30 0.62 0.77
CA LEU A 167 19.86 0.45 -0.60
C LEU A 167 19.61 -1.01 -0.98
N ARG A 168 20.45 -1.94 -0.51
CA ARG A 168 20.26 -3.38 -0.73
C ARG A 168 18.97 -3.86 -0.08
N LEU A 169 18.72 -3.47 1.17
CA LEU A 169 17.49 -3.80 1.88
C LEU A 169 16.26 -3.20 1.21
N PHE A 170 16.33 -1.94 0.78
CA PHE A 170 15.26 -1.27 0.05
C PHE A 170 14.92 -1.98 -1.27
N ARG A 171 15.93 -2.33 -2.08
CA ARG A 171 15.74 -3.06 -3.34
C ARG A 171 15.17 -4.46 -3.10
N ALA A 172 15.64 -5.17 -2.07
CA ALA A 172 15.09 -6.46 -1.68
C ALA A 172 13.61 -6.35 -1.26
N ALA A 173 13.27 -5.33 -0.47
CA ALA A 173 11.88 -5.06 -0.08
C ALA A 173 10.97 -4.77 -1.28
N ILE A 174 11.45 -4.00 -2.27
CA ILE A 174 10.74 -3.77 -3.54
C ILE A 174 10.51 -5.10 -4.29
N GLY A 175 11.54 -5.95 -4.38
CA GLY A 175 11.42 -7.25 -5.04
C GLY A 175 10.35 -8.13 -4.40
N LEU A 176 10.27 -8.13 -3.06
CA LEU A 176 9.25 -8.86 -2.30
C LEU A 176 7.82 -8.32 -2.44
N LEU A 177 7.65 -7.07 -2.90
CA LEU A 177 6.31 -6.54 -3.12
C LEU A 177 5.59 -7.20 -4.29
N ARG A 178 6.28 -7.88 -5.21
CA ARG A 178 5.60 -8.59 -6.31
C ARG A 178 4.76 -9.75 -5.75
N GLY A 179 3.48 -9.77 -6.09
CA GLY A 179 2.49 -10.70 -5.53
C GLY A 179 1.97 -10.29 -4.15
N TRP A 180 2.49 -9.20 -3.57
CA TRP A 180 2.02 -8.68 -2.28
C TRP A 180 0.74 -7.88 -2.46
N GLY A 181 -0.18 -7.98 -1.50
CA GLY A 181 -1.37 -7.14 -1.46
C GLY A 181 -1.16 -5.84 -0.69
N ILE A 182 -1.27 -4.70 -1.36
CA ILE A 182 -1.15 -3.37 -0.75
C ILE A 182 -2.54 -2.77 -0.52
N GLY A 183 -2.84 -2.45 0.73
CA GLY A 183 -4.14 -1.91 1.14
C GLY A 183 -5.00 -2.93 1.88
N GLY A 184 -6.32 -2.77 1.81
CA GLY A 184 -7.27 -3.69 2.42
C GLY A 184 -7.72 -4.80 1.47
N LEU A 185 -8.28 -5.87 2.06
CA LEU A 185 -8.91 -6.99 1.34
C LEU A 185 -8.02 -7.71 0.31
N SER A 186 -6.71 -7.77 0.56
CA SER A 186 -5.76 -8.51 -0.29
C SER A 186 -6.06 -10.00 -0.37
N SER A 187 -6.58 -10.61 0.70
CA SER A 187 -7.05 -11.99 0.70
C SER A 187 -8.26 -12.25 -0.21
N LEU A 188 -8.93 -11.18 -0.67
CA LEU A 188 -10.00 -11.23 -1.66
C LEU A 188 -9.51 -10.81 -3.07
N GLY A 189 -8.20 -10.65 -3.25
CA GLY A 189 -7.58 -10.33 -4.53
C GLY A 189 -7.38 -8.84 -4.84
N PHE A 190 -7.68 -7.93 -3.89
CA PHE A 190 -7.51 -6.49 -4.10
C PHE A 190 -6.11 -5.99 -3.76
N GLY A 191 -5.61 -5.03 -4.53
CA GLY A 191 -4.32 -4.38 -4.28
C GLY A 191 -3.12 -5.30 -4.51
N LEU A 192 -3.32 -6.45 -5.17
CA LEU A 192 -2.24 -7.37 -5.52
C LEU A 192 -1.31 -6.69 -6.53
N VAL A 193 -0.03 -6.61 -6.19
CA VAL A 193 1.01 -6.01 -7.04
C VAL A 193 1.45 -7.03 -8.10
N GLU A 194 1.13 -6.74 -9.35
CA GLU A 194 1.54 -7.58 -10.50
C GLU A 194 2.98 -7.34 -10.90
N ARG A 195 3.35 -6.06 -10.89
CA ARG A 195 4.63 -5.56 -11.35
C ARG A 195 4.99 -4.30 -10.58
N ILE A 196 6.29 -4.14 -10.33
CA ILE A 196 6.86 -2.92 -9.80
C ILE A 196 8.08 -2.56 -10.64
N GLU A 197 8.16 -1.30 -11.06
CA GLU A 197 9.33 -0.75 -11.75
C GLU A 197 9.93 0.31 -10.83
N CYS A 198 11.24 0.27 -10.64
CA CYS A 198 11.98 1.17 -9.77
C CYS A 198 13.13 1.79 -10.57
N GLU A 199 13.13 3.10 -10.67
CA GLU A 199 14.11 3.89 -11.43
C GLU A 199 14.74 4.92 -10.48
N GLU A 200 16.07 5.04 -10.49
CA GLU A 200 16.79 6.10 -9.79
C GLU A 200 16.68 7.40 -10.61
N VAL A 201 16.39 8.53 -9.96
CA VAL A 201 16.08 9.83 -10.60
C VAL A 201 16.91 10.96 -10.03
#